data_AF-A0A814M020-F1
#
_entry.id   AF-A0A814M020-F1
#
_cell.length_a   1.000
_cell.length_b   1.000
_cell.length_c   1.000
_cell.angle_alpha   90.00
_cell.angle_beta   90.00
_cell.angle_gamma   90.00
#
_symmetry.space_group_name_H-M   'P 1'
#
loop_
_entity.id
_entity.type
_entity.pdbx_description
1 polymer ?
#
loop_
_entity_poly.entity_id
_entity_poly.type
_entity_poly.pdbx_seq_one_letter_code
_entity_poly.pdbx_strand_id
1 'polypeptide(L)' 'MAEDKYLVDPETGDRFRLGGCLISDKPSNLPRFGGARCLSNMELPSSVDLRQFMSPVEHQDNLNSCVGNVLAGKVSL' A
#
# COMPACT_ATOMS: atom_id res chain seq x y z
N MET A 1 -4.90 -24.87 -0.71
CA MET A 1 -4.44 -24.10 0.47
C MET A 1 -3.37 -23.16 -0.04
N ALA A 2 -3.57 -21.84 0.04
CA ALA A 2 -2.58 -20.88 -0.44
C ALA A 2 -1.33 -21.00 0.44
N GLU A 3 -0.15 -21.18 -0.16
CA GLU A 3 1.12 -21.21 0.57
C GLU A 3 1.31 -19.89 1.32
N ASP A 4 1.58 -19.97 2.61
CA ASP A 4 1.91 -18.79 3.42
C ASP A 4 3.24 -18.22 2.92
N LYS A 5 3.17 -17.10 2.21
CA LYS A 5 4.35 -16.36 1.76
C LYS A 5 4.77 -15.39 2.86
N TYR A 6 6.07 -15.36 3.16
CA TYR A 6 6.65 -14.44 4.14
C TYR A 6 7.66 -13.53 3.46
N LEU A 7 7.68 -12.25 3.87
CA LEU A 7 8.82 -11.36 3.65
C LEU A 7 9.66 -11.34 4.92
N VAL A 8 10.97 -11.31 4.75
CA VAL A 8 11.92 -11.20 5.85
C VAL A 8 12.65 -9.88 5.71
N ASP A 9 12.63 -9.07 6.75
CA ASP A 9 13.47 -7.88 6.84
C ASP A 9 14.93 -8.31 7.05
N PRO A 10 15.86 -7.96 6.15
CA PRO A 10 17.26 -8.36 6.27
C PRO A 10 18.03 -7.64 7.38
N GLU A 11 17.55 -6.47 7.84
CA GLU A 11 18.20 -5.68 8.88
C GLU A 11 17.73 -6.07 10.28
N THR A 12 16.42 -6.34 10.44
CA THR A 12 15.83 -6.69 11.75
C THR A 12 15.61 -8.20 11.94
N GLY A 13 15.50 -8.96 10.85
CA GLY A 13 15.14 -10.38 10.89
C GLY A 13 13.64 -10.66 11.04
N ASP A 14 12.82 -9.61 11.07
CA ASP A 14 11.37 -9.71 11.25
C ASP A 14 10.71 -10.44 10.09
N ARG A 15 9.65 -11.21 10.40
CA ARG A 15 8.86 -11.97 9.42
C ARG A 15 7.48 -11.37 9.28
N PHE A 16 7.14 -11.00 8.05
CA PHE A 16 5.85 -10.44 7.68
C PHE A 16 5.06 -11.45 6.85
N ARG A 17 3.85 -11.79 7.30
CA ARG A 17 2.97 -12.73 6.60
C ARG A 17 2.22 -12.02 5.48
N LEU A 18 2.25 -12.60 4.27
CA LEU A 18 1.55 -12.09 3.09
C LEU A 18 0.38 -12.99 2.69
N GLY A 19 -0.57 -12.42 1.94
CA GLY A 19 -1.61 -13.19 1.22
C GLY A 19 -3.05 -12.93 1.67
N GLY A 20 -3.30 -11.91 2.49
CA GLY A 20 -4.62 -11.61 3.04
C GLY A 20 -5.53 -10.80 2.11
N CYS A 21 -5.00 -10.31 0.98
CA CYS A 21 -5.76 -9.54 0.01
C CYS A 21 -6.41 -10.48 -1.01
N LEU A 22 -7.74 -10.56 -0.99
CA LEU A 22 -8.52 -11.23 -2.02
C LEU A 22 -8.73 -10.29 -3.20
N ILE A 23 -8.22 -10.67 -4.37
CA ILE A 23 -8.48 -9.93 -5.61
C ILE A 23 -9.91 -10.25 -6.04
N SER A 24 -10.70 -9.22 -6.32
CA SER A 24 -12.04 -9.41 -6.86
C SER A 24 -11.96 -9.91 -8.30
N ASP A 25 -12.71 -10.97 -8.62
CA ASP A 25 -12.87 -11.46 -10.00
C ASP A 25 -13.69 -10.51 -10.88
N LYS A 26 -14.34 -9.50 -10.26
CA LYS A 26 -15.15 -8.53 -10.98
C LYS A 26 -14.26 -7.44 -11.58
N PRO A 27 -14.38 -7.14 -12.88
CA PRO A 27 -13.69 -6.02 -13.46
C PRO A 27 -14.15 -4.74 -12.77
N SER A 28 -13.18 -3.94 -12.31
CA SER A 28 -13.47 -2.62 -11.76
C SER A 28 -13.99 -1.72 -12.88
N ASN A 29 -15.16 -1.10 -12.65
CA ASN A 29 -15.70 -0.04 -13.49
C ASN A 29 -15.00 1.31 -13.26
N LEU A 30 -14.02 1.36 -12.36
CA LEU A 30 -13.25 2.58 -12.11
C LEU A 30 -12.34 2.87 -13.31
N PRO A 31 -12.15 4.16 -13.65
CA PRO A 31 -11.16 4.56 -14.63
C PRO A 31 -9.80 3.98 -14.24
N ARG A 32 -9.18 3.24 -15.15
CA ARG A 32 -7.77 2.84 -14.98
C ARG A 32 -6.95 4.11 -15.06
N PHE A 33 -6.45 4.59 -13.93
CA PHE A 33 -5.48 5.68 -13.91
C PHE A 33 -4.20 5.17 -14.58
N GLY A 34 -4.01 5.55 -15.84
CA GLY A 34 -2.77 5.27 -16.57
C GLY A 34 -1.66 6.15 -16.04
N GLY A 35 -0.48 5.56 -15.82
CA GLY A 35 0.72 6.31 -15.45
C GLY A 35 1.03 7.42 -16.45
N ALA A 36 0.87 8.66 -15.98
CA ALA A 36 1.68 9.83 -16.33
C ALA A 36 1.75 10.32 -17.80
N ARG A 37 0.77 10.07 -18.68
CA ARG A 37 0.84 10.60 -20.07
C ARG A 37 -0.23 11.59 -20.52
N CYS A 38 -1.16 11.98 -19.65
CA CYS A 38 -2.27 12.86 -20.03
C CYS A 38 -2.34 14.18 -19.24
N LEU A 39 -1.22 14.69 -18.73
CA LEU A 39 -1.13 15.97 -18.03
C LEU A 39 -0.35 16.98 -18.90
N SER A 40 -0.76 17.17 -20.15
CA SER A 40 -0.08 18.15 -21.02
C SER A 40 -0.37 19.60 -20.62
N ASN A 41 -1.43 19.84 -19.83
CA ASN A 41 -1.94 21.18 -19.53
C ASN A 41 -2.07 21.47 -18.01
N MET A 42 -1.55 20.60 -17.14
CA MET A 42 -1.48 20.87 -15.70
C MET A 42 -0.01 20.97 -15.30
N GLU A 43 0.40 22.16 -14.87
CA GLU A 43 1.68 22.38 -14.19
C GLU A 43 1.63 21.68 -12.83
N LEU A 44 1.89 20.37 -12.81
CA LEU A 44 2.12 19.67 -11.56
C LEU A 44 3.56 19.93 -11.10
N PRO A 45 3.78 20.07 -9.78
CA PRO A 45 5.13 20.14 -9.24
C PRO A 45 5.89 18.86 -9.58
N SER A 46 7.20 18.98 -9.78
CA SER A 46 8.09 17.85 -10.10
C SER A 46 8.08 16.75 -9.03
N SER A 47 7.74 17.11 -7.79
CA SER A 47 7.63 16.22 -6.65
C SER A 47 6.74 16.83 -5.59
N VAL A 48 5.95 16.00 -4.90
CA VAL A 48 5.20 16.39 -3.70
C VAL A 48 5.67 15.51 -2.55
N ASP A 49 6.16 16.13 -1.48
CA ASP A 49 6.48 15.43 -0.23
C ASP A 49 5.28 15.48 0.72
N LEU A 50 4.67 14.33 0.94
CA LEU A 50 3.53 14.17 1.84
C LEU A 50 3.93 13.69 3.23
N ARG A 51 5.21 13.38 3.48
CA ARG A 51 5.67 12.78 4.74
C ARG A 51 5.35 13.63 5.97
N GLN A 52 5.34 14.95 5.81
CA GLN A 52 4.96 15.90 6.86
C GLN A 52 3.50 15.75 7.34
N PHE A 53 2.65 15.13 6.52
CA PHE A 53 1.25 14.85 6.83
C PHE A 53 1.03 13.35 7.07
N MET A 54 2.07 12.52 7.23
CA MET A 54 1.89 11.09 7.46
C MET A 54 1.98 10.78 8.96
N SER A 55 1.16 9.84 9.42
CA SER A 55 1.30 9.26 10.75
C SER A 55 2.57 8.39 10.82
N PRO A 56 3.08 8.10 12.04
CA PRO A 56 4.14 7.13 12.23
C PRO A 56 3.81 5.77 11.59
N VAL A 57 4.85 5.03 11.21
CA VAL A 57 4.69 3.70 10.61
C VAL A 57 4.29 2.70 11.71
N GLU A 58 3.16 2.03 11.51
CA GLU A 58 2.69 0.95 12.40
C GLU A 58 3.30 -0.40 12.00
N HIS A 59 3.63 -1.23 13.00
CA HIS A 59 4.14 -2.59 12.79
C HIS A 59 2.97 -3.57 12.69
N GLN A 60 2.98 -4.45 11.68
CA GLN A 60 1.92 -5.45 11.45
C GLN A 60 2.17 -6.78 12.18
N ASP A 61 3.27 -6.87 12.91
CA ASP A 61 3.79 -8.09 13.52
C ASP A 61 3.85 -9.25 12.51
N ASN A 62 3.61 -10.47 12.96
CA ASN A 62 3.54 -11.67 12.13
C ASN A 62 2.11 -11.96 11.64
N LEU A 63 1.25 -10.94 11.59
CA LEU A 63 -0.14 -11.04 11.14
C LEU A 63 -0.26 -10.72 9.65
N ASN A 64 -1.29 -11.28 9.01
CA ASN A 64 -1.62 -11.00 7.61
C ASN A 64 -2.53 -9.77 7.51
N SER A 65 -2.15 -8.67 8.17
CA SER A 65 -2.97 -7.47 8.39
C SER A 65 -2.50 -6.25 7.58
N CYS A 66 -1.65 -6.45 6.57
CA CYS A 66 -1.11 -5.35 5.74
C CYS A 66 -2.20 -4.42 5.19
N VAL A 67 -3.34 -4.97 4.78
CA VAL A 67 -4.49 -4.18 4.29
C VAL A 67 -5.15 -3.39 5.43
N GLY A 68 -5.22 -3.95 6.64
CA GLY A 68 -5.74 -3.30 7.83
C GLY A 68 -4.92 -2.08 8.23
N ASN A 69 -3.59 -2.23 8.33
CA ASN A 69 -2.69 -1.12 8.67
C ASN A 69 -2.75 0.00 7.63
N VAL A 70 -2.88 -0.34 6.33
CA VAL A 70 -3.04 0.66 5.26
C VAL A 70 -4.34 1.46 5.41
N LEU A 71 -5.44 0.82 5.83
CA LEU A 71 -6.72 1.49 6.04
C LEU A 71 -6.73 2.32 7.32
N ALA A 72 -6.20 1.79 8.42
CA ALA A 72 -6.10 2.50 9.70
C ALA A 72 -5.19 3.75 9.59
N GLY A 73 -4.04 3.62 8.92
CA GLY A 73 -3.13 4.74 8.69
C GLY A 73 -3.70 5.83 7.77
N LYS A 74 -4.65 5.49 6.87
CA LYS A 74 -5.33 6.47 6.02
C LYS A 74 -6.38 7.31 6.76
N VAL A 75 -6.95 6.80 7.84
CA VAL A 75 -8.04 7.47 8.60
C VAL A 75 -7.49 8.35 9.73
N SER A 76 -6.22 8.19 10.11
CA SER A 76 -5.58 8.97 11.19
C SER A 76 -5.08 10.37 10.76
N LEU A 77 -5.59 10.89 9.63
CA LEU A 77 -5.37 12.23 9.09
C LEU A 77 -6.67 13.05 9.17
#